data_AF-A0A3D2UNS3-F1
#
_entry.id   AF-A0A3D2UNS3-F1
#
_cell.length_a   1.000
_cell.length_b   1.000
_cell.length_c   1.000
_cell.angle_alpha   90.00
_cell.angle_beta   90.00
_cell.angle_gamma   90.00
#
_symmetry.space_group_name_H-M   'P 1'
#
loop_
_entity.id
_entity.type
_entity.pdbx_description
1 polymer ?
#
loop_
_entity_poly.entity_id
_entity_poly.type
_entity_poly.pdbx_seq_one_letter_code
_entity_poly.pdbx_strand_id
1 'polypeptide(L)'
;MYDLWVMLNRPTSKCKHYNFFNRTKGEKMKRLIHFTPFIAIISIIVISCNIPVQPGTAGSSEEEQQSTVDATPNLETIDLAGPPMEVGSTYRYIDGTLLVAVPGGKFIMGGDNEDNPVHEVTVSDFWIYSTKVTNAQYASCVVAGHCTPPDPDNNPIYNDYKFINFPVTGVTHTQAVEYCEYVNGRLPTEAEWEKTARGPDGNLFPWGDGAPSCDLLNFESCVGKTTNVTQYKDGISYYSALDMSGNAREWVADWYSVDYYNNSVGENPLGPEFGETRSVRGSSYQDGQDAAFPSNRFSLDPTLTLPDLGFRCIVEEPVHFAPACESLAYNGLDVNGQLDDCVTQVTCNDVSVTQSALCSGRYLPYTIVTFNVNNTPPDGWTFDAPGCTLLSGETSKFECKPGDVGPLIATGSCTVDNNSCASACPQGYVQDGNTCVWGGTPETLTGTACLPGMTYDPQTQCCSANPGTATVLPLCPVGTSLIDGVCVGNPTGELSTVNENVIFNSCEPPKDRPDDDVCIPPPSCPRGQSFNTSTCKCEPNTQPPPIP
;
A
#
# COMPACT_ATOMS: atom_id res chain seq x y z
N MET A 1 -21.12 -38.56 51.45
CA MET A 1 -21.36 -37.79 50.22
C MET A 1 -21.28 -36.33 50.65
N TYR A 2 -20.05 -35.79 50.62
CA TYR A 2 -19.63 -34.48 51.17
C TYR A 2 -19.54 -33.46 50.01
N ASP A 3 -20.00 -32.21 50.06
CA ASP A 3 -19.73 -31.04 50.93
C ASP A 3 -18.40 -30.31 50.70
N LEU A 4 -18.51 -28.97 50.57
CA LEU A 4 -17.64 -27.87 51.03
C LEU A 4 -16.09 -27.85 50.78
N TRP A 5 -15.64 -26.65 50.38
CA TRP A 5 -14.53 -25.87 50.97
C TRP A 5 -13.06 -26.42 50.96
N VAL A 6 -12.19 -25.62 50.32
CA VAL A 6 -10.83 -25.21 50.73
C VAL A 6 -9.54 -25.99 50.34
N MET A 7 -8.68 -25.20 49.69
CA MET A 7 -7.22 -25.07 49.68
C MET A 7 -6.31 -26.12 50.34
N LEU A 8 -5.24 -26.47 49.60
CA LEU A 8 -3.84 -26.54 50.07
C LEU A 8 -2.93 -26.02 48.93
N ASN A 9 -2.31 -24.83 49.06
CA ASN A 9 -0.93 -24.56 49.50
C ASN A 9 0.18 -25.02 48.49
N ARG A 10 0.75 -24.11 47.67
CA ARG A 10 1.92 -23.19 47.87
C ARG A 10 3.30 -23.88 47.73
N PRO A 11 4.47 -23.20 47.55
CA PRO A 11 4.81 -21.84 47.03
C PRO A 11 6.06 -21.84 46.06
N THR A 12 6.52 -20.78 45.39
CA THR A 12 7.27 -19.60 45.90
C THR A 12 7.68 -18.66 44.74
N SER A 13 7.33 -17.36 44.83
CA SER A 13 8.22 -16.18 44.99
C SER A 13 8.82 -15.60 43.69
N LYS A 14 8.85 -14.27 43.43
CA LYS A 14 9.00 -13.10 44.32
C LYS A 14 8.30 -11.83 43.79
N CYS A 15 7.84 -11.02 44.74
CA CYS A 15 7.33 -9.65 44.62
C CYS A 15 8.45 -8.60 44.43
N LYS A 16 8.08 -7.37 44.02
CA LYS A 16 7.96 -6.21 44.96
C LYS A 16 7.41 -4.94 44.28
N HIS A 17 6.29 -4.46 44.82
CA HIS A 17 5.87 -3.04 44.82
C HIS A 17 6.44 -2.37 46.07
N TYR A 18 6.68 -1.05 46.01
CA TYR A 18 6.90 -0.20 47.19
C TYR A 18 6.00 1.04 47.11
N ASN A 19 5.34 1.35 48.21
CA ASN A 19 4.75 2.65 48.48
C ASN A 19 4.87 2.97 49.98
N PHE A 20 4.73 4.26 50.29
CA PHE A 20 4.68 4.95 51.60
C PHE A 20 5.97 5.45 52.24
N PHE A 21 6.05 6.78 52.40
CA PHE A 21 6.16 7.43 53.72
C PHE A 21 5.56 8.84 53.73
N ASN A 22 4.79 9.10 54.79
CA ASN A 22 4.15 10.36 55.19
C ASN A 22 5.13 11.22 56.01
N ARG A 23 5.06 12.56 55.92
CA ARG A 23 5.55 13.48 56.98
C ARG A 23 4.74 14.78 57.03
N THR A 24 4.52 15.23 58.25
CA THR A 24 3.52 16.22 58.72
C THR A 24 4.08 17.62 59.03
N LYS A 25 3.22 18.64 58.82
CA LYS A 25 2.92 19.88 59.59
C LYS A 25 3.92 21.05 59.77
N GLY A 26 3.34 22.27 59.61
CA GLY A 26 3.70 23.58 60.23
C GLY A 26 4.12 24.64 59.19
N GLU A 27 3.67 25.91 59.11
CA GLU A 27 2.83 26.81 59.93
C GLU A 27 2.28 27.96 59.04
N LYS A 28 1.30 28.71 59.56
CA LYS A 28 0.61 29.87 58.95
C LYS A 28 1.42 31.18 59.08
N MET A 29 1.32 32.09 58.10
CA MET A 29 1.06 33.52 58.40
C MET A 29 0.57 34.33 57.19
N LYS A 30 -0.12 35.43 57.48
CA LYS A 30 -1.04 36.21 56.64
C LYS A 30 -0.42 37.52 56.13
N ARG A 31 -1.15 38.15 55.19
CA ARG A 31 -1.24 39.58 54.78
C ARG A 31 -0.36 39.97 53.58
N LEU A 32 -0.90 40.26 52.39
CA LEU A 32 -1.85 41.31 51.94
C LEU A 32 -1.23 42.71 52.01
N ILE A 33 -1.06 43.37 50.86
CA ILE A 33 -1.35 44.80 50.55
C ILE A 33 -1.09 45.04 49.04
N HIS A 34 -2.09 45.62 48.36
CA HIS A 34 -2.05 46.21 47.00
C HIS A 34 -1.25 47.52 46.96
N PHE A 35 -0.71 47.92 45.80
CA PHE A 35 -0.84 49.29 45.22
C PHE A 35 -0.19 49.36 43.82
N THR A 36 -0.92 49.88 42.84
CA THR A 36 -0.46 50.31 41.49
C THR A 36 -0.42 51.87 41.43
N PRO A 37 -0.10 52.54 40.29
CA PRO A 37 1.22 53.06 39.88
C PRO A 37 1.24 54.61 39.67
N PHE A 38 2.35 55.24 39.20
CA PHE A 38 2.38 56.40 38.25
C PHE A 38 3.80 57.01 38.00
N ILE A 39 4.20 57.10 36.71
CA ILE A 39 4.75 58.24 35.90
C ILE A 39 6.00 59.08 36.34
N ALA A 40 7.04 59.15 35.47
CA ALA A 40 7.59 60.36 34.76
C ALA A 40 9.12 60.37 34.49
N ILE A 41 9.48 60.38 33.19
CA ILE A 41 10.39 61.25 32.40
C ILE A 41 11.54 62.00 33.13
N ILE A 42 12.79 61.82 32.65
CA ILE A 42 13.82 62.88 32.56
C ILE A 42 14.67 62.70 31.27
N SER A 43 14.80 63.78 30.49
CA SER A 43 15.75 63.98 29.39
C SER A 43 16.88 64.91 29.84
N ILE A 44 18.15 64.67 29.45
CA ILE A 44 19.22 65.70 29.39
C ILE A 44 20.16 65.41 28.20
N ILE A 45 20.36 66.46 27.39
CA ILE A 45 21.23 66.62 26.20
C ILE A 45 22.65 67.06 26.68
N VAL A 46 23.76 66.90 25.94
CA VAL A 46 24.50 68.00 25.26
C VAL A 46 25.90 67.57 24.75
N ILE A 47 26.10 67.69 23.42
CA ILE A 47 27.18 68.36 22.62
C ILE A 47 28.64 67.92 22.83
N SER A 48 29.48 67.58 21.82
CA SER A 48 30.14 68.40 20.77
C SER A 48 31.18 67.47 20.06
N CYS A 49 31.74 67.62 18.85
CA CYS A 49 32.22 68.82 18.16
C CYS A 49 32.72 68.48 16.71
N ASN A 50 32.51 69.44 15.81
CA ASN A 50 33.39 70.00 14.76
C ASN A 50 33.91 69.18 13.55
N ILE A 51 33.49 69.68 12.38
CA ILE A 51 34.05 69.53 11.01
C ILE A 51 34.93 70.77 10.71
N PRO A 52 35.95 70.70 9.82
CA PRO A 52 35.92 71.57 8.62
C PRO A 52 36.55 71.01 7.31
N VAL A 53 35.84 71.27 6.18
CA VAL A 53 36.29 71.82 4.86
C VAL A 53 36.80 70.88 3.71
N GLN A 54 36.13 71.02 2.54
CA GLN A 54 36.27 70.41 1.18
C GLN A 54 37.29 71.17 0.26
N PRO A 55 37.46 70.97 -1.09
CA PRO A 55 36.85 70.06 -2.10
C PRO A 55 37.83 69.46 -3.18
N GLY A 56 37.36 68.56 -4.07
CA GLY A 56 38.06 68.25 -5.33
C GLY A 56 37.64 66.98 -6.11
N THR A 57 36.77 67.17 -7.12
CA THR A 57 36.65 66.47 -8.43
C THR A 57 36.89 64.97 -8.62
N ALA A 58 35.90 64.37 -9.31
CA ALA A 58 35.94 63.27 -10.29
C ALA A 58 35.55 61.86 -9.81
N GLY A 59 34.47 61.34 -10.43
CA GLY A 59 34.33 59.91 -10.73
C GLY A 59 33.28 59.15 -9.92
N SER A 60 32.34 58.55 -10.67
CA SER A 60 31.50 57.38 -10.36
C SER A 60 30.52 57.45 -9.19
N SER A 61 29.24 57.41 -9.56
CA SER A 61 28.09 57.06 -8.73
C SER A 61 28.14 55.57 -8.33
N GLU A 62 28.33 55.29 -7.04
CA GLU A 62 27.96 54.05 -6.38
C GLU A 62 27.16 54.43 -5.14
N GLU A 63 25.84 54.20 -5.17
CA GLU A 63 24.97 54.29 -4.00
C GLU A 63 25.07 52.97 -3.24
N GLU A 64 25.50 53.10 -1.99
CA GLU A 64 25.69 52.04 -1.00
C GLU A 64 24.32 51.58 -0.48
N GLN A 65 24.02 50.28 -0.60
CA GLN A 65 22.85 49.62 -0.04
C GLN A 65 22.83 49.77 1.49
N GLN A 66 21.85 50.49 2.02
CA GLN A 66 21.54 50.47 3.46
C GLN A 66 20.46 49.43 3.75
N SER A 67 20.90 48.36 4.41
CA SER A 67 20.10 47.26 4.96
C SER A 67 19.13 47.76 6.04
N THR A 68 17.83 47.59 5.80
CA THR A 68 16.79 47.70 6.83
C THR A 68 16.27 46.29 7.15
N VAL A 69 16.85 45.67 8.17
CA VAL A 69 16.30 44.48 8.82
C VAL A 69 15.60 44.95 10.09
N ASP A 70 14.28 45.13 10.03
CA ASP A 70 13.41 44.89 11.19
C ASP A 70 11.95 44.78 10.74
N ALA A 71 11.59 43.62 10.17
CA ALA A 71 10.21 43.17 10.14
C ALA A 71 10.11 42.05 11.14
N THR A 72 9.48 42.31 12.29
CA THR A 72 9.05 41.24 13.18
C THR A 72 8.19 40.28 12.35
N PRO A 73 8.54 38.98 12.22
CA PRO A 73 7.78 38.06 11.41
C PRO A 73 6.35 38.02 11.95
N ASN A 74 5.38 38.25 11.07
CA ASN A 74 3.98 38.08 11.39
C ASN A 74 3.79 36.59 11.70
N LEU A 75 3.52 36.26 12.96
CA LEU A 75 3.21 34.88 13.35
C LEU A 75 1.83 34.56 12.77
N GLU A 76 1.79 33.93 11.60
CA GLU A 76 0.58 33.27 11.15
C GLU A 76 0.27 32.14 12.13
N THR A 77 -0.90 32.22 12.76
CA THR A 77 -1.48 31.10 13.47
C THR A 77 -1.83 30.03 12.45
N ILE A 78 -1.01 28.99 12.36
CA ILE A 78 -1.36 27.77 11.63
C ILE A 78 -2.55 27.17 12.36
N ASP A 79 -3.68 27.05 11.67
CA ASP A 79 -4.81 26.30 12.19
C ASP A 79 -4.41 24.81 12.25
N LEU A 80 -4.18 24.32 13.47
CA LEU A 80 -3.87 22.92 13.73
C LEU A 80 -5.15 22.08 13.87
N ALA A 81 -6.32 22.73 13.98
CA ALA A 81 -7.59 22.06 13.86
C ALA A 81 -7.90 21.95 12.37
N GLY A 82 -8.20 20.74 11.89
CA GLY A 82 -8.47 20.54 10.48
C GLY A 82 -9.69 21.26 9.93
N PRO A 83 -10.08 20.91 8.69
CA PRO A 83 -11.41 21.23 8.19
C PRO A 83 -12.47 20.94 9.27
N PRO A 84 -13.45 21.83 9.45
CA PRO A 84 -14.46 21.66 10.49
C PRO A 84 -15.32 20.43 10.21
N MET A 85 -15.82 19.77 11.27
CA MET A 85 -16.77 18.66 11.16
C MET A 85 -18.17 19.20 10.83
N GLU A 86 -18.35 19.63 9.59
CA GLU A 86 -19.57 20.24 9.06
C GLU A 86 -19.86 19.70 7.64
N VAL A 87 -21.13 19.67 7.25
CA VAL A 87 -21.54 19.17 5.93
C VAL A 87 -20.85 19.98 4.82
N GLY A 88 -20.24 19.27 3.87
CA GLY A 88 -19.49 19.88 2.76
C GLY A 88 -18.00 20.09 3.04
N SER A 89 -17.55 19.90 4.29
CA SER A 89 -16.12 19.83 4.58
C SER A 89 -15.50 18.58 3.98
N THR A 90 -14.34 18.76 3.34
CA THR A 90 -13.55 17.67 2.77
C THR A 90 -12.15 17.64 3.35
N TYR A 91 -11.55 16.46 3.38
CA TYR A 91 -10.22 16.24 3.92
C TYR A 91 -9.40 15.37 2.97
N ARG A 92 -8.27 15.87 2.46
CA ARG A 92 -7.37 15.04 1.64
C ARG A 92 -6.57 14.10 2.53
N TYR A 93 -6.65 12.80 2.25
CA TYR A 93 -6.05 11.76 3.09
C TYR A 93 -4.78 11.15 2.51
N ILE A 94 -4.17 10.25 3.28
CA ILE A 94 -2.81 9.74 3.08
C ILE A 94 -2.64 8.92 1.79
N ASP A 95 -3.70 8.28 1.32
CA ASP A 95 -3.75 7.50 0.08
C ASP A 95 -4.24 8.33 -1.12
N GLY A 96 -4.29 9.66 -0.96
CA GLY A 96 -4.75 10.60 -1.99
C GLY A 96 -6.27 10.73 -2.08
N THR A 97 -7.06 9.98 -1.31
CA THR A 97 -8.52 10.11 -1.30
C THR A 97 -8.99 11.45 -0.73
N LEU A 98 -10.24 11.79 -1.00
CA LEU A 98 -10.98 12.80 -0.24
C LEU A 98 -11.89 12.10 0.75
N LEU A 99 -11.78 12.46 2.02
CA LEU A 99 -12.79 12.18 3.04
C LEU A 99 -13.82 13.30 3.04
N VAL A 100 -15.05 12.95 3.38
CA VAL A 100 -16.15 13.90 3.62
C VAL A 100 -16.58 13.82 5.08
N ALA A 101 -16.89 14.98 5.66
CA ALA A 101 -17.38 15.07 7.03
C ALA A 101 -18.83 14.60 7.12
N VAL A 102 -19.10 13.71 8.08
CA VAL A 102 -20.45 13.32 8.48
C VAL A 102 -20.64 13.72 9.95
N PRO A 103 -21.20 14.91 10.21
CA PRO A 103 -21.51 15.33 11.55
C PRO A 103 -22.43 14.34 12.25
N GLY A 104 -22.12 14.08 13.51
CA GLY A 104 -22.87 13.24 14.42
C GLY A 104 -24.26 13.78 14.68
N GLY A 105 -25.10 12.91 15.24
CA GLY A 105 -26.50 13.21 15.51
C GLY A 105 -27.44 12.15 14.95
N LYS A 106 -28.72 12.41 15.21
CA LYS A 106 -29.83 11.53 14.87
C LYS A 106 -30.06 11.47 13.37
N PHE A 107 -30.44 10.30 12.88
CA PHE A 107 -30.98 10.12 11.55
C PHE A 107 -32.02 9.00 11.52
N ILE A 108 -32.80 8.97 10.45
CA ILE A 108 -33.77 7.92 10.18
C ILE A 108 -33.09 6.76 9.44
N MET A 109 -32.97 5.61 10.11
CA MET A 109 -32.37 4.39 9.57
C MET A 109 -33.46 3.39 9.19
N GLY A 110 -33.26 2.65 8.10
CA GLY A 110 -34.17 1.64 7.61
C GLY A 110 -35.25 2.15 6.66
N GLY A 111 -36.01 1.21 6.10
CA GLY A 111 -37.12 1.44 5.19
C GLY A 111 -38.31 0.57 5.57
N ASP A 112 -39.07 0.15 4.56
CA ASP A 112 -40.36 -0.54 4.75
C ASP A 112 -40.26 -2.07 4.64
N ASN A 113 -39.06 -2.66 4.65
CA ASN A 113 -38.89 -4.13 4.61
C ASN A 113 -38.82 -4.73 6.02
N GLU A 114 -39.04 -6.04 6.10
CA GLU A 114 -39.08 -6.80 7.36
C GLU A 114 -37.75 -6.77 8.12
N ASP A 115 -36.62 -6.78 7.41
CA ASP A 115 -35.27 -6.85 7.95
C ASP A 115 -34.63 -5.48 8.17
N ASN A 116 -35.31 -4.40 7.78
CA ASN A 116 -34.83 -3.03 7.89
C ASN A 116 -35.88 -2.01 8.38
N PRO A 117 -36.77 -2.31 9.34
CA PRO A 117 -37.83 -1.40 9.76
C PRO A 117 -37.29 -0.03 10.19
N VAL A 118 -38.01 1.03 9.80
CA VAL A 118 -37.65 2.41 10.12
C VAL A 118 -37.53 2.63 11.63
N HIS A 119 -36.38 3.17 12.07
CA HIS A 119 -36.13 3.57 13.44
C HIS A 119 -35.12 4.74 13.50
N GLU A 120 -35.10 5.45 14.63
CA GLU A 120 -34.16 6.56 14.84
C GLU A 120 -32.86 6.03 15.45
N VAL A 121 -31.72 6.44 14.89
CA VAL A 121 -30.38 6.10 15.37
C VAL A 121 -29.55 7.37 15.49
N THR A 122 -28.71 7.45 16.52
CA THR A 122 -27.70 8.50 16.69
C THR A 122 -26.33 7.90 16.40
N VAL A 123 -25.54 8.53 15.53
CA VAL A 123 -24.12 8.18 15.33
C VAL A 123 -23.24 9.37 15.70
N SER A 124 -22.01 9.11 16.12
CA SER A 124 -20.99 10.11 16.40
C SER A 124 -20.50 10.80 15.12
N ASP A 125 -19.68 11.83 15.28
CA ASP A 125 -18.93 12.47 14.18
C ASP A 125 -17.95 11.47 13.56
N PHE A 126 -17.82 11.49 12.24
CA PHE A 126 -16.78 10.73 11.54
C PHE A 126 -16.44 11.32 10.17
N TRP A 127 -15.25 10.98 9.67
CA TRP A 127 -14.90 11.20 8.27
C TRP A 127 -15.02 9.90 7.50
N ILE A 128 -15.61 9.93 6.31
CA ILE A 128 -15.75 8.75 5.46
C ILE A 128 -15.17 9.03 4.09
N TYR A 129 -14.62 8.00 3.45
CA TYR A 129 -14.17 8.09 2.06
C TYR A 129 -15.32 8.56 1.17
N SER A 130 -15.08 9.64 0.40
CA SER A 130 -16.04 10.18 -0.56
C SER A 130 -16.37 9.19 -1.67
N THR A 131 -15.45 8.27 -1.99
CA THR A 131 -15.62 7.22 -2.99
C THR A 131 -15.36 5.84 -2.40
N LYS A 132 -15.67 4.78 -3.14
CA LYS A 132 -15.14 3.44 -2.86
C LYS A 132 -13.60 3.45 -2.95
N VAL A 133 -12.95 2.53 -2.24
CA VAL A 133 -11.50 2.30 -2.40
C VAL A 133 -11.24 1.84 -3.83
N THR A 134 -10.25 2.46 -4.47
CA THR A 134 -9.88 2.18 -5.86
C THR A 134 -8.83 1.08 -5.96
N ASN A 135 -8.65 0.51 -7.15
CA ASN A 135 -7.56 -0.43 -7.41
C ASN A 135 -6.19 0.19 -7.04
N ALA A 136 -5.93 1.45 -7.45
CA ALA A 136 -4.69 2.18 -7.15
C ALA A 136 -4.38 2.25 -5.64
N GLN A 137 -5.39 2.64 -4.88
CA GLN A 137 -5.34 2.74 -3.44
C GLN A 137 -5.03 1.38 -2.81
N TYR A 138 -5.83 0.36 -3.16
CA TYR A 138 -5.65 -0.99 -2.62
C TYR A 138 -4.26 -1.58 -2.92
N ALA A 139 -3.74 -1.39 -4.15
CA ALA A 139 -2.41 -1.88 -4.48
C ALA A 139 -1.29 -1.22 -3.69
N SER A 140 -1.46 0.02 -3.26
CA SER A 140 -0.47 0.66 -2.38
C SER A 140 -0.31 -0.11 -1.08
N CYS A 141 -1.41 -0.64 -0.52
CA CYS A 141 -1.39 -1.54 0.62
C CYS A 141 -0.73 -2.90 0.31
N VAL A 142 -1.00 -3.46 -0.88
CA VAL A 142 -0.39 -4.74 -1.30
C VAL A 142 1.13 -4.61 -1.48
N VAL A 143 1.59 -3.55 -2.14
CA VAL A 143 3.02 -3.32 -2.37
C VAL A 143 3.74 -3.00 -1.06
N ALA A 144 3.07 -2.33 -0.12
CA ALA A 144 3.57 -2.13 1.24
C ALA A 144 3.63 -3.44 2.07
N GLY A 145 3.09 -4.55 1.55
CA GLY A 145 3.07 -5.84 2.24
C GLY A 145 2.03 -5.94 3.36
N HIS A 146 1.09 -5.01 3.44
CA HIS A 146 0.02 -4.98 4.43
C HIS A 146 -1.24 -5.71 3.97
N CYS A 147 -1.51 -5.72 2.66
CA CYS A 147 -2.67 -6.40 2.06
C CYS A 147 -2.22 -7.52 1.12
N THR A 148 -3.13 -8.45 0.82
CA THR A 148 -2.97 -9.43 -0.26
C THR A 148 -3.76 -9.01 -1.51
N PRO A 149 -3.34 -9.36 -2.74
CA PRO A 149 -4.10 -9.04 -3.96
C PRO A 149 -5.55 -9.55 -3.90
N PRO A 150 -6.50 -8.87 -4.57
CA PRO A 150 -7.87 -9.38 -4.71
C PRO A 150 -7.88 -10.68 -5.52
N ASP A 151 -9.00 -11.40 -5.44
CA ASP A 151 -9.27 -12.56 -6.27
C ASP A 151 -9.26 -12.18 -7.76
N PRO A 152 -8.35 -12.73 -8.58
CA PRO A 152 -8.20 -12.36 -9.98
C PRO A 152 -9.41 -12.78 -10.85
N ASP A 153 -10.20 -13.77 -10.44
CA ASP A 153 -11.40 -14.17 -11.18
C ASP A 153 -12.53 -13.15 -10.98
N ASN A 154 -12.59 -12.54 -9.79
CA ASN A 154 -13.58 -11.53 -9.46
C ASN A 154 -13.10 -10.10 -9.78
N ASN A 155 -11.79 -9.85 -9.86
CA ASN A 155 -11.25 -8.57 -10.30
C ASN A 155 -10.13 -8.76 -11.34
N PRO A 156 -10.47 -9.19 -12.58
CA PRO A 156 -9.50 -9.44 -13.64
C PRO A 156 -8.83 -8.15 -14.15
N ILE A 157 -9.39 -6.98 -13.81
CA ILE A 157 -8.90 -5.66 -14.22
C ILE A 157 -7.95 -5.03 -13.19
N TYR A 158 -7.73 -5.66 -12.03
CA TYR A 158 -6.93 -5.11 -10.93
C TYR A 158 -5.51 -4.70 -11.36
N ASN A 159 -4.87 -5.50 -12.22
CA ASN A 159 -3.51 -5.28 -12.69
C ASN A 159 -3.42 -4.46 -13.99
N ASP A 160 -4.52 -3.89 -14.47
CA ASP A 160 -4.53 -3.04 -15.66
C ASP A 160 -4.63 -1.57 -15.24
N TYR A 161 -3.61 -0.79 -15.60
CA TYR A 161 -3.51 0.63 -15.26
C TYR A 161 -4.71 1.45 -15.74
N LYS A 162 -5.46 0.98 -16.74
CA LYS A 162 -6.68 1.62 -17.24
C LYS A 162 -7.84 1.57 -16.24
N PHE A 163 -7.71 0.81 -15.18
CA PHE A 163 -8.76 0.63 -14.18
C PHE A 163 -8.29 1.05 -12.79
N ILE A 164 -7.25 1.88 -12.69
CA ILE A 164 -6.67 2.32 -11.41
C ILE A 164 -7.69 3.08 -10.55
N ASN A 165 -8.62 3.83 -11.17
CA ASN A 165 -9.67 4.60 -10.48
C ASN A 165 -11.03 3.86 -10.43
N PHE A 166 -11.05 2.58 -10.79
CA PHE A 166 -12.24 1.74 -10.62
C PHE A 166 -12.23 1.19 -9.19
N PRO A 167 -13.41 0.89 -8.61
CA PRO A 167 -13.46 0.33 -7.27
C PRO A 167 -12.72 -1.00 -7.24
N VAL A 168 -11.93 -1.23 -6.18
CA VAL A 168 -11.40 -2.57 -5.92
C VAL A 168 -12.57 -3.48 -5.59
N THR A 169 -12.69 -4.57 -6.35
CA THR A 169 -13.64 -5.67 -6.09
C THR A 169 -12.89 -6.99 -5.93
N GLY A 170 -13.61 -8.09 -5.68
CA GLY A 170 -12.98 -9.39 -5.50
C GLY A 170 -12.20 -9.51 -4.18
N VAL A 171 -12.59 -8.75 -3.16
CA VAL A 171 -11.95 -8.76 -1.83
C VAL A 171 -12.85 -9.39 -0.77
N THR A 172 -12.26 -10.13 0.15
CA THR A 172 -12.93 -10.65 1.34
C THR A 172 -13.19 -9.54 2.36
N HIS A 173 -14.05 -9.80 3.36
CA HIS A 173 -14.27 -8.86 4.45
C HIS A 173 -12.96 -8.57 5.21
N THR A 174 -12.16 -9.60 5.47
CA THR A 174 -10.85 -9.45 6.14
C THR A 174 -9.90 -8.57 5.36
N GLN A 175 -9.79 -8.74 4.04
CA GLN A 175 -8.95 -7.88 3.20
C GLN A 175 -9.41 -6.42 3.22
N ALA A 176 -10.73 -6.18 3.26
CA ALA A 176 -11.27 -4.83 3.39
C ALA A 176 -10.93 -4.19 4.75
N VAL A 177 -10.97 -4.98 5.84
CA VAL A 177 -10.53 -4.56 7.17
C VAL A 177 -9.03 -4.23 7.18
N GLU A 178 -8.19 -5.13 6.66
CA GLU A 178 -6.73 -4.95 6.58
C GLU A 178 -6.34 -3.66 5.84
N TYR A 179 -7.03 -3.33 4.74
CA TYR A 179 -6.81 -2.07 4.05
C TYR A 179 -7.20 -0.86 4.91
N CYS A 180 -8.38 -0.89 5.53
CA CYS A 180 -8.80 0.24 6.36
C CYS A 180 -7.87 0.42 7.57
N GLU A 181 -7.37 -0.66 8.17
CA GLU A 181 -6.35 -0.58 9.23
C GLU A 181 -5.01 -0.03 8.72
N TYR A 182 -4.59 -0.41 7.50
CA TYR A 182 -3.37 0.12 6.88
C TYR A 182 -3.41 1.65 6.74
N VAL A 183 -4.57 2.21 6.40
CA VAL A 183 -4.77 3.66 6.34
C VAL A 183 -5.18 4.27 7.69
N ASN A 184 -5.02 3.56 8.82
CA ASN A 184 -5.40 4.02 10.16
C ASN A 184 -6.89 4.43 10.28
N GLY A 185 -7.74 3.70 9.59
CA GLY A 185 -9.20 3.79 9.64
C GLY A 185 -9.84 2.45 9.97
N ARG A 186 -11.12 2.32 9.67
CA ARG A 186 -11.92 1.09 9.81
C ARG A 186 -13.02 1.03 8.77
N LEU A 187 -13.66 -0.13 8.62
CA LEU A 187 -14.91 -0.19 7.88
C LEU A 187 -16.01 0.63 8.59
N PRO A 188 -16.93 1.24 7.84
CA PRO A 188 -18.12 1.87 8.42
C PRO A 188 -19.02 0.82 9.06
N THR A 189 -19.77 1.20 10.09
CA THR A 189 -20.94 0.43 10.51
C THR A 189 -22.05 0.56 9.49
N GLU A 190 -23.04 -0.32 9.56
CA GLU A 190 -24.22 -0.27 8.70
C GLU A 190 -24.99 1.05 8.85
N ALA A 191 -25.03 1.58 10.08
CA ALA A 191 -25.69 2.85 10.39
C ALA A 191 -24.91 4.06 9.89
N GLU A 192 -23.58 4.06 10.05
CA GLU A 192 -22.73 5.13 9.52
C GLU A 192 -22.80 5.17 7.99
N TRP A 193 -22.77 4.00 7.35
CA TRP A 193 -22.91 3.89 5.90
C TRP A 193 -24.27 4.40 5.42
N GLU A 194 -25.36 3.99 6.07
CA GLU A 194 -26.72 4.41 5.66
C GLU A 194 -26.94 5.91 5.88
N LYS A 195 -26.50 6.46 7.01
CA LYS A 195 -26.56 7.91 7.23
C LYS A 195 -25.79 8.66 6.15
N THR A 196 -24.59 8.19 5.80
CA THR A 196 -23.79 8.79 4.72
C THR A 196 -24.54 8.78 3.39
N ALA A 197 -25.25 7.70 3.10
CA ALA A 197 -26.03 7.57 1.88
C ALA A 197 -27.27 8.46 1.88
N ARG A 198 -28.06 8.47 2.96
CA ARG A 198 -29.43 9.00 2.97
C ARG A 198 -29.59 10.37 3.63
N GLY A 199 -28.57 10.88 4.32
CA GLY A 199 -28.72 12.12 5.08
C GLY A 199 -29.48 11.93 6.40
N PRO A 200 -29.65 13.01 7.18
CA PRO A 200 -30.32 12.96 8.49
C PRO A 200 -31.81 12.60 8.40
N ASP A 201 -32.49 13.04 7.35
CA ASP A 201 -33.94 12.86 7.18
C ASP A 201 -34.31 11.54 6.47
N GLY A 202 -33.32 10.71 6.11
CA GLY A 202 -33.57 9.40 5.49
C GLY A 202 -34.09 9.50 4.06
N ASN A 203 -33.42 10.25 3.18
CA ASN A 203 -33.75 10.35 1.76
C ASN A 203 -33.92 8.97 1.11
N LEU A 204 -34.80 8.88 0.10
CA LEU A 204 -35.06 7.62 -0.60
C LEU A 204 -33.83 7.09 -1.35
N PHE A 205 -33.11 7.99 -2.02
CA PHE A 205 -31.84 7.74 -2.69
C PHE A 205 -30.80 8.77 -2.24
N PRO A 206 -29.50 8.58 -2.55
CA PRO A 206 -28.46 9.53 -2.16
C PRO A 206 -28.71 10.96 -2.63
N TRP A 207 -29.23 11.11 -3.85
CA TRP A 207 -29.59 12.39 -4.48
C TRP A 207 -31.02 12.89 -4.15
N GLY A 208 -31.74 12.23 -3.22
CA GLY A 208 -33.12 12.57 -2.84
C GLY A 208 -34.16 11.60 -3.39
N ASP A 209 -35.33 12.11 -3.81
CA ASP A 209 -36.50 11.29 -4.17
C ASP A 209 -36.69 11.09 -5.69
N GLY A 210 -35.76 11.62 -6.51
CA GLY A 210 -35.79 11.46 -7.95
C GLY A 210 -35.56 10.00 -8.36
N ALA A 211 -36.31 9.52 -9.35
CA ALA A 211 -36.20 8.14 -9.83
C ALA A 211 -34.76 7.81 -10.31
N PRO A 212 -34.23 6.61 -10.01
CA PRO A 212 -32.94 6.17 -10.50
C PRO A 212 -32.84 6.19 -12.04
N SER A 213 -31.69 6.61 -12.56
CA SER A 213 -31.40 6.65 -14.00
C SER A 213 -29.90 6.48 -14.25
N CYS A 214 -29.50 6.04 -15.44
CA CYS A 214 -28.08 5.82 -15.77
C CYS A 214 -27.21 7.10 -15.72
N ASP A 215 -27.79 8.29 -15.53
CA ASP A 215 -27.02 9.53 -15.32
C ASP A 215 -26.64 9.74 -13.84
N LEU A 216 -27.36 9.08 -12.91
CA LEU A 216 -27.21 9.21 -11.46
C LEU A 216 -26.44 8.04 -10.83
N LEU A 217 -26.49 6.84 -11.43
CA LEU A 217 -25.77 5.67 -10.93
C LEU A 217 -25.53 4.64 -12.04
N ASN A 218 -24.58 3.74 -11.80
CA ASN A 218 -24.42 2.53 -12.59
C ASN A 218 -25.23 1.37 -11.99
N PHE A 219 -26.28 0.93 -12.68
CA PHE A 219 -27.19 -0.15 -12.28
C PHE A 219 -27.82 -0.77 -13.55
N GLU A 220 -28.63 -1.82 -13.44
CA GLU A 220 -29.34 -2.45 -14.59
C GLU A 220 -28.45 -2.74 -15.81
N SER A 221 -27.16 -2.98 -15.58
CA SER A 221 -26.15 -3.12 -16.62
C SER A 221 -26.06 -1.95 -17.62
N CYS A 222 -26.32 -0.70 -17.18
CA CYS A 222 -26.13 0.51 -18.00
C CYS A 222 -24.78 0.48 -18.75
N VAL A 223 -23.71 0.06 -18.06
CA VAL A 223 -22.37 -0.14 -18.63
C VAL A 223 -21.99 -1.62 -18.74
N GLY A 224 -22.58 -2.49 -17.92
CA GLY A 224 -22.30 -3.94 -17.87
C GLY A 224 -21.01 -4.32 -17.13
N LYS A 225 -20.37 -3.35 -16.46
CA LYS A 225 -19.21 -3.52 -15.56
C LYS A 225 -19.16 -2.35 -14.59
N THR A 226 -18.26 -2.41 -13.60
CA THR A 226 -17.92 -1.26 -12.74
C THR A 226 -17.39 -0.09 -13.59
N THR A 227 -17.40 1.10 -13.02
CA THR A 227 -16.94 2.36 -13.64
C THR A 227 -15.99 3.09 -12.71
N ASN A 228 -15.33 4.13 -13.22
CA ASN A 228 -14.56 5.06 -12.39
C ASN A 228 -15.43 5.59 -11.24
N VAL A 229 -14.88 5.59 -10.02
CA VAL A 229 -15.58 5.96 -8.79
C VAL A 229 -16.03 7.43 -8.71
N THR A 230 -15.62 8.27 -9.66
CA THR A 230 -16.02 9.67 -9.75
C THR A 230 -16.97 9.98 -10.92
N GLN A 231 -17.50 8.96 -11.59
CA GLN A 231 -18.27 9.13 -12.83
C GLN A 231 -19.64 9.80 -12.61
N TYR A 232 -20.38 9.40 -11.57
CA TYR A 232 -21.77 9.83 -11.35
C TYR A 232 -21.89 10.98 -10.34
N LYS A 233 -21.39 12.16 -10.73
CA LYS A 233 -21.37 13.34 -9.85
C LYS A 233 -22.76 13.84 -9.44
N ASP A 234 -23.76 13.64 -10.29
CA ASP A 234 -25.14 14.04 -10.01
C ASP A 234 -25.86 13.05 -9.07
N GLY A 235 -25.30 11.85 -8.87
CA GLY A 235 -25.77 10.84 -7.90
C GLY A 235 -25.19 10.97 -6.50
N ILE A 236 -24.57 12.10 -6.20
CA ILE A 236 -23.87 12.34 -4.93
C ILE A 236 -24.83 12.41 -3.73
N SER A 237 -24.39 11.92 -2.57
CA SER A 237 -25.17 11.97 -1.33
C SER A 237 -25.21 13.38 -0.72
N TYR A 238 -26.10 13.57 0.26
CA TYR A 238 -26.17 14.78 1.09
C TYR A 238 -24.83 15.17 1.71
N TYR A 239 -23.99 14.19 2.08
CA TYR A 239 -22.66 14.41 2.65
C TYR A 239 -21.54 14.40 1.61
N SER A 240 -21.85 14.55 0.33
CA SER A 240 -20.86 14.56 -0.76
C SER A 240 -20.15 13.22 -1.02
N ALA A 241 -20.76 12.08 -0.65
CA ALA A 241 -20.24 10.75 -0.97
C ALA A 241 -20.85 10.23 -2.29
N LEU A 242 -20.00 9.72 -3.18
CA LEU A 242 -20.37 9.18 -4.48
C LEU A 242 -20.58 7.66 -4.42
N ASP A 243 -21.31 7.16 -5.41
CA ASP A 243 -21.63 5.74 -5.61
C ASP A 243 -22.19 5.08 -4.35
N MET A 244 -22.95 5.79 -3.51
CA MET A 244 -23.63 5.17 -2.37
C MET A 244 -24.76 4.23 -2.84
N SER A 245 -25.26 4.40 -4.06
CA SER A 245 -26.09 3.44 -4.78
C SER A 245 -25.43 3.11 -6.12
N GLY A 246 -25.42 1.84 -6.51
CA GLY A 246 -24.84 1.37 -7.77
C GLY A 246 -23.32 1.22 -7.77
N ASN A 247 -22.80 0.93 -8.97
CA ASN A 247 -21.41 0.61 -9.29
C ASN A 247 -20.93 -0.71 -8.63
N ALA A 248 -20.78 -0.74 -7.31
CA ALA A 248 -20.44 -1.95 -6.56
C ALA A 248 -21.09 -1.91 -5.16
N ARG A 249 -21.38 -3.07 -4.62
CA ARG A 249 -21.78 -3.25 -3.23
C ARG A 249 -20.59 -3.04 -2.31
N GLU A 250 -20.84 -2.79 -1.03
CA GLU A 250 -19.79 -2.45 -0.07
C GLU A 250 -19.88 -3.30 1.20
N TRP A 251 -18.75 -3.90 1.59
CA TRP A 251 -18.59 -4.47 2.92
C TRP A 251 -18.73 -3.39 4.00
N VAL A 252 -19.42 -3.71 5.08
CA VAL A 252 -19.47 -2.91 6.32
C VAL A 252 -18.99 -3.75 7.51
N ALA A 253 -18.76 -3.12 8.66
CA ALA A 253 -18.21 -3.78 9.84
C ALA A 253 -19.15 -4.84 10.44
N ASP A 254 -20.46 -4.60 10.37
CA ASP A 254 -21.48 -5.34 11.12
C ASP A 254 -21.58 -6.81 10.69
N TRP A 255 -21.83 -7.68 11.67
CA TRP A 255 -22.44 -8.98 11.40
C TRP A 255 -23.89 -8.77 10.95
N TYR A 256 -24.37 -9.58 10.02
CA TYR A 256 -25.75 -9.50 9.57
C TYR A 256 -26.69 -10.26 10.50
N SER A 257 -27.84 -9.65 10.79
CA SER A 257 -28.98 -10.31 11.42
C SER A 257 -30.26 -9.64 10.95
N VAL A 258 -31.22 -10.46 10.52
CA VAL A 258 -32.56 -10.03 10.06
C VAL A 258 -33.31 -9.26 11.16
N ASP A 259 -33.17 -9.67 12.42
CA ASP A 259 -33.92 -9.11 13.55
C ASP A 259 -33.20 -7.94 14.24
N TYR A 260 -32.03 -7.52 13.75
CA TYR A 260 -31.22 -6.54 14.47
C TYR A 260 -31.91 -5.18 14.61
N TYR A 261 -32.57 -4.68 13.56
CA TYR A 261 -33.21 -3.36 13.58
C TYR A 261 -34.35 -3.30 14.62
N ASN A 262 -35.07 -4.41 14.84
CA ASN A 262 -36.11 -4.51 15.87
C ASN A 262 -35.56 -4.38 17.30
N ASN A 263 -34.27 -4.68 17.49
CA ASN A 263 -33.60 -4.72 18.79
C ASN A 263 -32.37 -3.80 18.84
N SER A 264 -32.26 -2.88 17.88
CA SER A 264 -31.07 -2.04 17.67
C SER A 264 -30.89 -1.09 18.86
N VAL A 265 -29.63 -0.82 19.20
CA VAL A 265 -29.31 0.22 20.17
C VAL A 265 -29.43 1.58 19.49
N GLY A 266 -29.98 2.57 20.19
CA GLY A 266 -30.23 3.88 19.61
C GLY A 266 -28.98 4.75 19.39
N GLU A 267 -27.85 4.43 20.01
CA GLU A 267 -26.61 5.21 19.91
C GLU A 267 -25.46 4.31 19.40
N ASN A 268 -24.81 4.74 18.31
CA ASN A 268 -23.67 4.06 17.67
C ASN A 268 -23.84 2.53 17.55
N PRO A 269 -24.91 2.04 16.87
CA PRO A 269 -25.09 0.61 16.69
C PRO A 269 -23.93 0.02 15.88
N LEU A 270 -23.41 -1.11 16.37
CA LEU A 270 -22.28 -1.83 15.79
C LEU A 270 -22.72 -3.18 15.16
N GLY A 271 -24.02 -3.40 15.05
CA GLY A 271 -24.59 -4.69 14.68
C GLY A 271 -24.64 -5.68 15.86
N PRO A 272 -25.07 -6.92 15.60
CA PRO A 272 -24.95 -8.01 16.54
C PRO A 272 -23.48 -8.38 16.79
N GLU A 273 -23.18 -8.84 18.02
CA GLU A 273 -21.81 -9.20 18.43
C GLU A 273 -21.24 -10.39 17.63
N PHE A 274 -22.11 -11.30 17.17
CA PHE A 274 -21.75 -12.49 16.41
C PHE A 274 -22.73 -12.70 15.25
N GLY A 275 -22.26 -13.35 14.17
CA GLY A 275 -23.08 -13.75 13.03
C GLY A 275 -22.36 -14.77 12.16
N GLU A 276 -23.08 -15.30 11.18
CA GLU A 276 -22.53 -16.22 10.17
C GLU A 276 -22.04 -15.46 8.92
N THR A 277 -22.71 -14.35 8.57
CA THR A 277 -22.42 -13.51 7.41
C THR A 277 -22.24 -12.06 7.82
N ARG A 278 -21.41 -11.32 7.08
CA ARG A 278 -21.23 -9.87 7.28
C ARG A 278 -22.26 -9.09 6.47
N SER A 279 -22.70 -7.95 6.99
CA SER A 279 -23.58 -7.05 6.25
C SER A 279 -22.87 -6.48 5.02
N VAL A 280 -23.64 -6.34 3.94
CA VAL A 280 -23.24 -5.75 2.66
C VAL A 280 -24.27 -4.69 2.28
N ARG A 281 -23.81 -3.52 1.81
CA ARG A 281 -24.64 -2.34 1.57
C ARG A 281 -24.52 -1.79 0.16
N GLY A 282 -25.47 -0.96 -0.22
CA GLY A 282 -25.61 -0.40 -1.56
C GLY A 282 -26.07 -1.44 -2.59
N SER A 283 -25.82 -1.15 -3.85
CA SER A 283 -26.15 -2.01 -4.99
C SER A 283 -25.02 -2.01 -6.00
N SER A 284 -25.00 -3.00 -6.89
CA SER A 284 -24.02 -3.12 -7.96
C SER A 284 -24.53 -2.62 -9.30
N TYR A 285 -23.62 -2.56 -10.27
CA TYR A 285 -23.94 -2.26 -11.66
C TYR A 285 -24.91 -3.26 -12.31
N GLN A 286 -25.07 -4.47 -11.76
CA GLN A 286 -25.98 -5.49 -12.31
C GLN A 286 -27.37 -5.46 -11.68
N ASP A 287 -27.49 -4.89 -10.49
CA ASP A 287 -28.74 -4.91 -9.73
C ASP A 287 -29.82 -4.05 -10.38
N GLY A 288 -31.08 -4.45 -10.17
CA GLY A 288 -32.26 -3.72 -10.62
C GLY A 288 -32.55 -2.44 -9.84
N GLN A 289 -33.51 -1.64 -10.32
CA GLN A 289 -33.97 -0.43 -9.64
C GLN A 289 -34.42 -0.66 -8.18
N ASP A 290 -34.96 -1.85 -7.88
CA ASP A 290 -35.41 -2.27 -6.55
C ASP A 290 -34.27 -2.42 -5.53
N ALA A 291 -33.03 -2.63 -6.00
CA ALA A 291 -31.86 -2.67 -5.13
C ALA A 291 -31.25 -1.29 -4.85
N ALA A 292 -31.63 -0.25 -5.60
CA ALA A 292 -30.99 1.06 -5.53
C ALA A 292 -31.23 1.81 -4.21
N PHE A 293 -32.21 1.38 -3.40
CA PHE A 293 -32.48 1.97 -2.08
C PHE A 293 -31.33 1.69 -1.11
N PRO A 294 -30.67 2.73 -0.56
CA PRO A 294 -29.56 2.51 0.39
C PRO A 294 -29.98 1.82 1.69
N SER A 295 -31.27 1.80 2.02
CA SER A 295 -31.81 1.06 3.17
C SER A 295 -31.76 -0.46 2.98
N ASN A 296 -31.63 -0.97 1.75
CA ASN A 296 -31.61 -2.41 1.48
C ASN A 296 -30.36 -3.07 2.04
N ARG A 297 -30.57 -4.18 2.76
CA ARG A 297 -29.52 -4.92 3.45
C ARG A 297 -29.24 -6.21 2.68
N PHE A 298 -27.97 -6.55 2.57
CA PHE A 298 -27.53 -7.83 2.05
C PHE A 298 -26.53 -8.44 3.02
N SER A 299 -26.18 -9.71 2.79
CA SER A 299 -25.12 -10.34 3.55
C SER A 299 -24.39 -11.37 2.72
N LEU A 300 -23.13 -11.61 3.09
CA LEU A 300 -22.28 -12.60 2.45
C LEU A 300 -21.36 -13.22 3.50
N ASP A 301 -20.98 -14.48 3.30
CA ASP A 301 -19.93 -15.12 4.08
C ASP A 301 -18.64 -14.28 3.96
N PRO A 302 -18.01 -13.90 5.09
CA PRO A 302 -16.86 -12.98 5.09
C PRO A 302 -15.63 -13.52 4.32
N THR A 303 -15.58 -14.82 4.03
CA THR A 303 -14.48 -15.47 3.30
C THR A 303 -14.68 -15.48 1.79
N LEU A 304 -15.87 -15.11 1.30
CA LEU A 304 -16.18 -15.07 -0.12
C LEU A 304 -15.86 -13.70 -0.73
N THR A 305 -15.70 -13.70 -2.04
CA THR A 305 -15.44 -12.53 -2.87
C THR A 305 -16.48 -12.49 -4.00
N LEU A 306 -16.80 -11.29 -4.50
CA LEU A 306 -17.69 -11.10 -5.65
C LEU A 306 -17.11 -10.03 -6.58
N PRO A 307 -17.41 -10.10 -7.90
CA PRO A 307 -16.83 -9.19 -8.88
C PRO A 307 -17.36 -7.75 -8.77
N ASP A 308 -18.42 -7.56 -7.99
CA ASP A 308 -19.14 -6.33 -7.79
C ASP A 308 -19.26 -5.96 -6.30
N LEU A 309 -18.38 -6.50 -5.45
CA LEU A 309 -18.30 -6.21 -4.02
C LEU A 309 -16.92 -5.64 -3.67
N GLY A 310 -16.93 -4.38 -3.22
CA GLY A 310 -15.77 -3.65 -2.72
C GLY A 310 -16.04 -3.11 -1.31
N PHE A 311 -15.50 -1.94 -0.99
CA PHE A 311 -15.67 -1.30 0.32
C PHE A 311 -15.21 0.17 0.29
N ARG A 312 -15.46 0.87 1.39
CA ARG A 312 -14.88 2.19 1.72
C ARG A 312 -14.54 2.26 3.20
N CYS A 313 -13.67 3.19 3.60
CA CYS A 313 -13.23 3.32 4.98
C CYS A 313 -13.80 4.58 5.66
N ILE A 314 -13.88 4.51 6.99
CA ILE A 314 -14.04 5.65 7.89
C ILE A 314 -12.70 5.93 8.60
N VAL A 315 -12.46 7.21 8.86
CA VAL A 315 -11.35 7.72 9.66
C VAL A 315 -11.95 8.62 10.75
N GLU A 316 -11.76 8.27 12.02
CA GLU A 316 -12.36 9.02 13.13
C GLU A 316 -11.59 10.32 13.40
N GLU A 317 -10.26 10.23 13.43
CA GLU A 317 -9.36 11.36 13.68
C GLU A 317 -8.32 11.45 12.55
N PRO A 318 -8.67 12.05 11.40
CA PRO A 318 -7.72 12.19 10.31
C PRO A 318 -6.57 13.10 10.74
N VAL A 319 -5.36 12.54 10.75
CA VAL A 319 -4.13 13.28 11.03
C VAL A 319 -3.74 14.08 9.81
N HIS A 320 -3.38 15.35 10.02
CA HIS A 320 -2.95 16.21 8.93
C HIS A 320 -1.57 15.86 8.45
N PHE A 321 -1.52 15.07 7.39
CA PHE A 321 -0.30 14.80 6.68
C PHE A 321 0.05 15.93 5.71
N ALA A 322 1.31 16.33 5.71
CA ALA A 322 1.83 17.16 4.63
C ALA A 322 2.01 16.30 3.38
N PRO A 323 1.82 16.86 2.18
CA PRO A 323 2.07 16.16 0.92
C PRO A 323 3.55 15.78 0.84
N ALA A 324 3.90 14.77 0.04
CA ALA A 324 5.28 14.51 -0.28
C ALA A 324 5.87 15.70 -1.07
N CYS A 325 7.13 16.05 -0.83
CA CYS A 325 7.78 17.14 -1.59
C CYS A 325 7.98 16.77 -3.06
N GLU A 326 8.15 15.47 -3.33
CA GLU A 326 8.28 14.90 -4.65
C GLU A 326 7.28 13.75 -4.82
N SER A 327 6.72 13.67 -6.02
CA SER A 327 5.91 12.56 -6.49
C SER A 327 6.38 12.11 -7.89
N LEU A 328 5.94 10.93 -8.33
CA LEU A 328 6.27 10.38 -9.65
C LEU A 328 5.29 10.97 -10.66
N ALA A 329 5.80 11.26 -11.85
CA ALA A 329 4.94 11.60 -12.98
C ALA A 329 4.34 10.32 -13.59
N TYR A 330 3.12 10.43 -14.11
CA TYR A 330 2.40 9.31 -14.71
C TYR A 330 2.27 9.53 -16.23
N ASN A 331 2.61 8.50 -17.01
CA ASN A 331 2.32 8.50 -18.44
C ASN A 331 0.91 7.99 -18.73
N GLY A 332 0.18 8.70 -19.60
CA GLY A 332 -1.17 8.29 -20.03
C GLY A 332 -2.28 8.63 -19.05
N LEU A 333 -2.03 9.52 -18.07
CA LEU A 333 -3.07 10.16 -17.27
C LEU A 333 -3.07 11.66 -17.57
N ASP A 334 -4.26 12.27 -17.66
CA ASP A 334 -4.41 13.72 -17.69
C ASP A 334 -4.19 14.33 -16.29
N VAL A 335 -4.26 15.66 -16.20
CA VAL A 335 -4.09 16.41 -14.94
C VAL A 335 -5.12 16.08 -13.86
N ASN A 336 -6.19 15.34 -14.19
CA ASN A 336 -7.24 14.90 -13.28
C ASN A 336 -7.08 13.41 -12.91
N GLY A 337 -6.02 12.75 -13.37
CA GLY A 337 -5.83 11.31 -13.19
C GLY A 337 -6.76 10.46 -14.07
N GLN A 338 -7.41 11.02 -15.10
CA GLN A 338 -8.16 10.25 -16.09
C GLN A 338 -7.23 9.75 -17.18
N LEU A 339 -7.50 8.59 -17.77
CA LEU A 339 -6.67 8.08 -18.87
C LEU A 339 -6.73 9.02 -20.06
N ASP A 340 -5.57 9.45 -20.53
CA ASP A 340 -5.41 10.00 -21.87
C ASP A 340 -5.28 8.81 -22.84
N ASP A 341 -5.72 8.96 -24.10
CA ASP A 341 -5.73 7.89 -25.12
C ASP A 341 -4.32 7.45 -25.56
N CYS A 342 -3.28 7.88 -24.84
CA CYS A 342 -1.91 7.59 -25.17
C CYS A 342 -1.45 6.23 -24.64
N VAL A 343 -1.04 5.35 -25.56
CA VAL A 343 -0.40 4.07 -25.24
C VAL A 343 1.11 4.25 -25.32
N THR A 344 1.80 4.23 -24.18
CA THR A 344 3.27 4.13 -24.13
C THR A 344 3.71 2.85 -24.80
N GLN A 345 4.51 2.95 -25.87
CA GLN A 345 5.13 1.78 -26.48
C GLN A 345 6.31 1.37 -25.61
N VAL A 346 6.19 0.20 -24.98
CA VAL A 346 7.25 -0.38 -24.19
C VAL A 346 7.85 -1.53 -24.98
N THR A 347 9.12 -1.41 -25.35
CA THR A 347 9.86 -2.44 -26.07
C THR A 347 10.74 -3.19 -25.08
N CYS A 348 10.38 -4.44 -24.80
CA CYS A 348 11.20 -5.36 -24.01
C CYS A 348 12.02 -6.24 -24.97
N ASN A 349 13.26 -6.57 -24.61
CA ASN A 349 14.02 -7.56 -25.37
C ASN A 349 13.52 -8.97 -25.02
N ASP A 350 13.41 -9.85 -26.01
CA ASP A 350 13.14 -11.26 -25.77
C ASP A 350 14.41 -11.95 -25.27
N VAL A 351 14.27 -12.84 -24.29
CA VAL A 351 15.37 -13.69 -23.83
C VAL A 351 15.07 -15.15 -24.13
N SER A 352 16.07 -15.88 -24.62
CA SER A 352 15.97 -17.31 -24.85
C SER A 352 17.17 -18.05 -24.25
N VAL A 353 16.94 -19.26 -23.79
CA VAL A 353 18.00 -20.12 -23.23
C VAL A 353 18.40 -21.15 -24.28
N THR A 354 19.71 -21.32 -24.49
CA THR A 354 20.26 -22.46 -25.22
C THR A 354 21.07 -23.34 -24.28
N GLN A 355 20.81 -24.65 -24.32
CA GLN A 355 21.48 -25.62 -23.47
C GLN A 355 22.28 -26.60 -24.33
N SER A 356 23.59 -26.66 -24.11
CA SER A 356 24.50 -27.58 -24.78
C SER A 356 24.98 -28.63 -23.80
N ALA A 357 24.31 -29.78 -23.78
CA ALA A 357 24.70 -30.92 -22.96
C ALA A 357 25.93 -31.62 -23.55
N LEU A 358 27.02 -31.64 -22.78
CA LEU A 358 28.35 -32.10 -23.15
C LEU A 358 28.83 -33.20 -22.19
N CYS A 359 29.84 -33.96 -22.61
CA CYS A 359 30.54 -34.91 -21.76
C CYS A 359 32.02 -34.50 -21.66
N SER A 360 32.53 -34.34 -20.44
CA SER A 360 33.96 -34.09 -20.22
C SER A 360 34.69 -35.43 -20.16
N GLY A 361 35.36 -35.80 -21.25
CA GLY A 361 36.19 -37.01 -21.31
C GLY A 361 35.50 -38.26 -20.73
N ARG A 362 36.16 -38.92 -19.78
CA ARG A 362 35.65 -40.11 -19.10
C ARG A 362 34.78 -39.74 -17.89
N TYR A 363 33.48 -39.52 -18.07
CA TYR A 363 32.40 -39.81 -17.07
C TYR A 363 31.65 -38.71 -16.32
N LEU A 364 31.75 -37.41 -16.62
CA LEU A 364 30.78 -36.45 -16.05
C LEU A 364 30.07 -35.64 -17.14
N PRO A 365 28.73 -35.79 -17.29
CA PRO A 365 27.96 -34.86 -18.11
C PRO A 365 28.03 -33.48 -17.47
N TYR A 366 28.08 -32.45 -18.30
CA TYR A 366 27.89 -31.07 -17.89
C TYR A 366 27.12 -30.35 -18.99
N THR A 367 26.41 -29.30 -18.65
CA THR A 367 25.61 -28.54 -19.61
C THR A 367 26.09 -27.11 -19.60
N ILE A 368 26.40 -26.58 -20.78
CA ILE A 368 26.60 -25.15 -20.94
C ILE A 368 25.26 -24.52 -21.22
N VAL A 369 24.79 -23.72 -20.27
CA VAL A 369 23.60 -22.88 -20.40
C VAL A 369 24.04 -21.53 -20.91
N THR A 370 23.44 -21.04 -21.99
CA THR A 370 23.69 -19.72 -22.55
C THR A 370 22.37 -18.95 -22.61
N PHE A 371 22.33 -17.78 -21.97
CA PHE A 371 21.23 -16.84 -22.14
C PHE A 371 21.51 -15.97 -23.37
N ASN A 372 20.55 -15.92 -24.29
CA ASN A 372 20.59 -15.15 -25.53
C ASN A 372 19.56 -14.03 -25.42
N VAL A 373 20.02 -12.79 -25.49
CA VAL A 373 19.14 -11.62 -25.59
C VAL A 373 18.96 -11.31 -27.07
N ASN A 374 17.72 -11.33 -27.56
CA ASN A 374 17.40 -11.01 -28.94
C ASN A 374 17.00 -9.53 -29.05
N ASN A 375 17.61 -8.78 -30.00
CA ASN A 375 17.51 -7.31 -30.21
C ASN A 375 18.41 -6.44 -29.28
N THR A 376 18.69 -5.18 -29.67
CA THR A 376 19.65 -4.24 -28.99
C THR A 376 19.17 -2.77 -29.03
N PRO A 377 19.53 -1.88 -28.07
CA PRO A 377 19.75 -2.07 -26.61
C PRO A 377 19.05 -0.93 -25.76
N PRO A 378 19.25 -0.75 -24.42
CA PRO A 378 20.55 -0.70 -23.71
C PRO A 378 20.87 -1.89 -22.78
N ASP A 379 22.17 -1.99 -22.45
CA ASP A 379 22.81 -2.93 -21.53
C ASP A 379 22.22 -2.87 -20.11
N GLY A 380 22.23 -4.01 -19.40
CA GLY A 380 21.72 -4.10 -18.02
C GLY A 380 21.14 -5.45 -17.60
N TRP A 381 21.24 -6.48 -18.45
CA TRP A 381 20.73 -7.80 -18.12
C TRP A 381 21.53 -8.47 -17.01
N THR A 382 20.83 -9.05 -16.04
CA THR A 382 21.40 -9.96 -15.04
C THR A 382 20.91 -11.38 -15.32
N PHE A 383 21.82 -12.33 -15.16
CA PHE A 383 21.56 -13.74 -15.40
C PHE A 383 21.93 -14.53 -14.15
N ASP A 384 21.05 -15.42 -13.72
CA ASP A 384 21.28 -16.32 -12.60
C ASP A 384 20.95 -17.76 -13.00
N ALA A 385 21.83 -18.67 -12.63
CA ALA A 385 21.69 -20.10 -12.83
C ALA A 385 22.11 -20.80 -11.53
N PRO A 386 21.19 -20.95 -10.56
CA PRO A 386 21.50 -21.45 -9.24
C PRO A 386 22.20 -22.81 -9.28
N GLY A 387 23.36 -22.90 -8.64
CA GLY A 387 24.20 -24.10 -8.62
C GLY A 387 25.21 -24.20 -9.77
N CYS A 388 25.00 -23.49 -10.88
CA CYS A 388 25.93 -23.48 -12.00
C CYS A 388 27.07 -22.47 -11.80
N THR A 389 28.20 -22.69 -12.48
CA THR A 389 29.37 -21.80 -12.42
C THR A 389 29.45 -20.92 -13.66
N LEU A 390 29.53 -19.59 -13.48
CA LEU A 390 29.75 -18.65 -14.60
C LEU A 390 31.10 -18.94 -15.28
N LEU A 391 31.10 -19.06 -16.61
CA LEU A 391 32.32 -19.28 -17.38
C LEU A 391 33.22 -18.04 -17.36
N SER A 392 34.52 -18.26 -17.26
CA SER A 392 35.51 -17.17 -17.20
C SER A 392 35.44 -16.27 -18.45
N GLY A 393 35.24 -14.97 -18.23
CA GLY A 393 35.16 -13.96 -19.29
C GLY A 393 33.79 -13.86 -19.98
N GLU A 394 32.80 -14.63 -19.54
CA GLU A 394 31.43 -14.58 -20.05
C GLU A 394 30.51 -13.90 -19.03
N THR A 395 29.43 -13.29 -19.51
CA THR A 395 28.40 -12.65 -18.65
C THR A 395 27.07 -13.42 -18.64
N SER A 396 26.84 -14.26 -19.65
CA SER A 396 25.56 -14.96 -19.87
C SER A 396 25.71 -16.47 -20.09
N LYS A 397 26.88 -17.05 -19.80
CA LYS A 397 27.15 -18.49 -20.00
C LYS A 397 27.59 -19.19 -18.72
N PHE A 398 26.90 -20.26 -18.37
CA PHE A 398 27.10 -21.02 -17.13
C PHE A 398 27.39 -22.49 -17.43
N GLU A 399 28.33 -23.08 -16.70
CA GLU A 399 28.58 -24.52 -16.64
C GLU A 399 27.78 -25.13 -15.48
N CYS A 400 26.83 -26.01 -15.80
CA CYS A 400 26.01 -26.74 -14.83
C CYS A 400 26.40 -28.22 -14.78
N LYS A 401 26.40 -28.82 -13.59
CA LYS A 401 26.72 -30.24 -13.35
C LYS A 401 25.50 -31.00 -12.80
N PRO A 402 25.44 -32.33 -12.96
CA PRO A 402 24.37 -33.14 -12.39
C PRO A 402 24.26 -32.94 -10.88
N GLY A 403 23.12 -32.45 -10.42
CA GLY A 403 22.87 -32.05 -9.02
C GLY A 403 22.66 -30.54 -8.84
N ASP A 404 23.10 -29.72 -9.80
CA ASP A 404 22.80 -28.29 -9.86
C ASP A 404 21.38 -28.13 -10.42
N VAL A 405 20.40 -28.01 -9.53
CA VAL A 405 18.98 -27.88 -9.86
C VAL A 405 18.45 -26.53 -9.40
N GLY A 406 17.81 -25.81 -10.31
CA GLY A 406 17.23 -24.51 -10.05
C GLY A 406 16.64 -23.89 -11.32
N PRO A 407 15.72 -22.92 -11.18
CA PRO A 407 15.21 -22.17 -12.31
C PRO A 407 16.32 -21.32 -12.92
N LEU A 408 16.43 -21.32 -14.25
CA LEU A 408 17.28 -20.38 -14.98
C LEU A 408 16.56 -19.02 -14.99
N ILE A 409 17.22 -17.96 -14.54
CA ILE A 409 16.60 -16.63 -14.39
C ILE A 409 17.38 -15.62 -15.23
N ALA A 410 16.66 -14.87 -16.05
CA ALA A 410 17.20 -13.71 -16.75
C ALA A 410 16.31 -12.50 -16.46
N THR A 411 16.94 -11.40 -16.08
CA THR A 411 16.26 -10.14 -15.73
C THR A 411 16.86 -9.02 -16.57
N GLY A 412 16.04 -8.20 -17.22
CA GLY A 412 16.49 -7.09 -18.05
C GLY A 412 15.54 -5.92 -18.03
N SER A 413 15.95 -4.82 -18.66
CA SER A 413 15.17 -3.59 -18.79
C SER A 413 14.38 -3.53 -20.09
N CYS A 414 13.16 -3.00 -20.03
CA CYS A 414 12.40 -2.57 -21.19
C CYS A 414 12.69 -1.09 -21.47
N THR A 415 12.66 -0.69 -22.74
CA THR A 415 12.73 0.72 -23.14
C THR A 415 11.33 1.27 -23.36
N VAL A 416 11.10 2.51 -22.96
CA VAL A 416 9.83 3.20 -23.17
C VAL A 416 10.03 4.28 -24.21
N ASP A 417 9.26 4.23 -25.30
CA ASP A 417 9.17 5.37 -26.21
C ASP A 417 8.22 6.41 -25.61
N ASN A 418 8.80 7.42 -24.97
CA ASN A 418 8.07 8.54 -24.36
C ASN A 418 7.63 9.61 -25.40
N ASN A 419 7.92 9.46 -26.69
CA ASN A 419 7.63 10.50 -27.68
C ASN A 419 6.13 10.70 -27.98
N SER A 420 5.26 9.80 -27.52
CA SER A 420 3.81 9.90 -27.75
C SER A 420 2.99 10.40 -26.56
N CYS A 421 3.48 10.29 -25.31
CA CYS A 421 2.66 10.57 -24.11
C CYS A 421 3.25 11.70 -23.28
N ALA A 422 2.45 12.74 -23.01
CA ALA A 422 2.80 13.74 -22.01
C ALA A 422 2.66 13.11 -20.61
N SER A 423 3.69 13.26 -19.77
CA SER A 423 3.61 12.90 -18.36
C SER A 423 2.84 14.00 -17.60
N ALA A 424 1.95 13.60 -16.71
CA ALA A 424 1.17 14.52 -15.88
C ALA A 424 1.45 14.31 -14.39
N CYS A 425 1.29 15.38 -13.61
CA CYS A 425 1.44 15.38 -12.16
C CYS A 425 0.10 15.36 -11.46
N PRO A 426 0.01 14.77 -10.25
CA PRO A 426 -1.16 14.88 -9.40
C PRO A 426 -1.58 16.33 -9.17
N GLN A 427 -2.86 16.55 -8.94
CA GLN A 427 -3.38 17.85 -8.53
C GLN A 427 -2.57 18.42 -7.35
N GLY A 428 -2.10 19.66 -7.49
CA GLY A 428 -1.28 20.35 -6.48
C GLY A 428 0.23 20.20 -6.69
N TYR A 429 0.68 19.36 -7.64
CA TYR A 429 2.09 19.24 -8.00
C TYR A 429 2.37 19.90 -9.36
N VAL A 430 3.58 20.44 -9.50
CA VAL A 430 4.13 21.03 -10.71
C VAL A 430 5.17 20.08 -11.28
N GLN A 431 5.13 19.84 -12.58
CA GLN A 431 6.07 18.96 -13.25
C GLN A 431 7.48 19.57 -13.29
N ASP A 432 8.48 18.79 -12.86
CA ASP A 432 9.92 19.09 -12.96
C ASP A 432 10.64 17.88 -13.59
N GLY A 433 10.77 17.91 -14.93
CA GLY A 433 11.28 16.77 -15.68
C GLY A 433 10.37 15.53 -15.56
N ASN A 434 10.90 14.45 -14.98
CA ASN A 434 10.19 13.18 -14.75
C ASN A 434 9.56 13.08 -13.35
N THR A 435 9.79 14.07 -12.49
CA THR A 435 9.22 14.13 -11.15
C THR A 435 8.17 15.23 -11.07
N CYS A 436 7.35 15.13 -10.04
CA CYS A 436 6.31 16.08 -9.70
C CYS A 436 6.70 16.72 -8.38
N VAL A 437 6.89 18.04 -8.36
CA VAL A 437 7.28 18.79 -7.16
C VAL A 437 6.05 19.46 -6.58
N TRP A 438 5.88 19.42 -5.26
CA TRP A 438 4.75 20.07 -4.61
C TRP A 438 4.69 21.58 -4.94
N GLY A 439 3.54 22.04 -5.45
CA GLY A 439 3.34 23.39 -5.98
C GLY A 439 2.90 24.44 -4.94
N GLY A 440 2.66 24.05 -3.69
CA GLY A 440 2.40 24.98 -2.59
C GLY A 440 1.08 25.77 -2.67
N THR A 441 -0.03 25.14 -3.07
CA THR A 441 -1.29 25.89 -3.27
C THR A 441 -2.04 26.26 -1.97
N PRO A 442 -2.73 27.41 -1.91
CA PRO A 442 -3.13 28.07 -0.65
C PRO A 442 -4.51 27.69 -0.08
N GLU A 443 -5.26 26.75 -0.66
CA GLU A 443 -6.69 26.62 -0.35
C GLU A 443 -7.08 25.50 0.62
N THR A 444 -6.17 24.60 0.99
CA THR A 444 -6.44 23.63 2.07
C THR A 444 -5.14 23.27 2.78
N LEU A 445 -4.99 23.78 3.99
CA LEU A 445 -3.85 23.54 4.88
C LEU A 445 -3.59 22.04 5.05
N THR A 446 -2.41 21.63 4.61
CA THR A 446 -1.79 20.34 4.84
C THR A 446 -1.04 20.46 6.15
N GLY A 447 -1.54 19.86 7.21
CA GLY A 447 -0.83 19.96 8.51
C GLY A 447 0.51 19.23 8.49
N THR A 448 1.18 19.25 9.63
CA THR A 448 2.65 19.10 9.68
C THR A 448 3.12 17.67 9.93
N ALA A 449 2.21 16.68 9.97
CA ALA A 449 2.59 15.31 10.19
C ALA A 449 3.19 14.73 8.91
N CYS A 450 4.17 13.85 9.07
CA CYS A 450 4.74 13.09 7.95
C CYS A 450 4.59 11.60 8.21
N LEU A 451 4.57 10.84 7.11
CA LEU A 451 4.69 9.39 7.18
C LEU A 451 5.97 8.97 7.93
N PRO A 452 5.97 7.82 8.61
CA PRO A 452 7.17 7.29 9.25
C PRO A 452 8.36 7.26 8.28
N GLY A 453 9.50 7.79 8.72
CA GLY A 453 10.69 7.88 7.87
C GLY A 453 10.74 9.12 6.96
N MET A 454 9.80 10.06 7.09
CA MET A 454 9.86 11.36 6.41
C MET A 454 9.97 12.51 7.41
N THR A 455 10.48 13.65 6.96
CA THR A 455 10.61 14.88 7.75
C THR A 455 9.84 16.01 7.08
N TYR A 456 9.07 16.76 7.86
CA TYR A 456 8.33 17.94 7.41
C TYR A 456 9.29 19.11 7.23
N ASP A 457 9.25 19.75 6.06
CA ASP A 457 9.93 21.01 5.81
C ASP A 457 8.93 22.18 5.92
N PRO A 458 9.06 23.04 6.95
CA PRO A 458 8.19 24.20 7.12
C PRO A 458 8.24 25.23 6.00
N GLN A 459 9.32 25.27 5.18
CA GLN A 459 9.45 26.25 4.10
C GLN A 459 8.66 25.85 2.86
N THR A 460 8.68 24.56 2.54
CA THR A 460 8.01 23.99 1.37
C THR A 460 6.64 23.39 1.71
N GLN A 461 6.33 23.28 3.01
CA GLN A 461 5.08 22.72 3.56
C GLN A 461 4.80 21.29 3.06
N CYS A 462 5.85 20.49 2.93
CA CYS A 462 5.78 19.11 2.46
C CYS A 462 6.72 18.19 3.24
N CYS A 463 6.58 16.89 3.04
CA CYS A 463 7.38 15.84 3.66
C CYS A 463 8.42 15.31 2.66
N SER A 464 9.68 15.24 3.08
CA SER A 464 10.76 14.58 2.33
C SER A 464 11.23 13.31 3.04
N ALA A 465 11.53 12.25 2.29
CA ALA A 465 12.08 11.02 2.85
C ALA A 465 13.43 11.27 3.56
N ASN A 466 13.64 10.61 4.70
CA ASN A 466 14.90 10.70 5.43
C ASN A 466 15.98 9.90 4.69
N PRO A 467 17.24 10.37 4.67
CA PRO A 467 18.33 9.59 4.08
C PRO A 467 18.44 8.20 4.71
N GLY A 468 18.32 7.15 3.89
CA GLY A 468 18.48 5.76 4.32
C GLY A 468 17.21 5.08 4.89
N THR A 469 16.06 5.75 4.92
CA THR A 469 14.78 5.09 5.21
C THR A 469 14.14 4.60 3.90
N ALA A 470 13.79 3.32 3.85
CA ALA A 470 13.24 2.65 2.66
C ALA A 470 11.80 3.06 2.30
N THR A 471 11.30 4.20 2.75
CA THR A 471 10.03 4.77 2.29
C THR A 471 10.23 5.40 0.92
N VAL A 472 10.34 4.56 -0.10
CA VAL A 472 10.20 4.96 -1.49
C VAL A 472 8.71 5.13 -1.75
N LEU A 473 8.19 6.28 -1.36
CA LEU A 473 6.98 6.82 -1.94
C LEU A 473 7.38 7.95 -2.89
N PRO A 474 6.78 8.02 -4.08
CA PRO A 474 5.63 7.21 -4.51
C PRO A 474 5.99 5.87 -5.15
N LEU A 475 5.09 4.91 -4.96
CA LEU A 475 5.05 3.69 -5.75
C LEU A 475 4.24 3.96 -7.02
N CYS A 476 4.60 3.27 -8.11
CA CYS A 476 3.83 3.36 -9.33
C CYS A 476 2.43 2.72 -9.18
N PRO A 477 1.37 3.25 -9.84
CA PRO A 477 0.02 2.71 -9.72
C PRO A 477 -0.04 1.24 -10.12
N VAL A 478 -1.13 0.55 -9.73
CA VAL A 478 -1.32 -0.85 -10.14
C VAL A 478 -1.24 -0.98 -11.65
N GLY A 479 -0.61 -2.05 -12.11
CA GLY A 479 -0.47 -2.27 -13.54
C GLY A 479 0.50 -1.32 -14.21
N THR A 480 1.38 -0.64 -13.46
CA THR A 480 2.46 0.19 -14.00
C THR A 480 3.81 -0.18 -13.37
N SER A 481 4.89 0.08 -14.08
CA SER A 481 6.28 -0.14 -13.65
C SER A 481 7.02 1.20 -13.61
N LEU A 482 7.91 1.36 -12.62
CA LEU A 482 8.81 2.51 -12.56
C LEU A 482 9.94 2.32 -13.58
N ILE A 483 9.96 3.12 -14.64
CA ILE A 483 11.04 3.13 -15.63
C ILE A 483 11.56 4.56 -15.76
N ASP A 484 12.86 4.75 -15.50
CA ASP A 484 13.55 6.05 -15.57
C ASP A 484 12.86 7.20 -14.79
N GLY A 485 12.30 6.88 -13.62
CA GLY A 485 11.64 7.87 -12.74
C GLY A 485 10.19 8.19 -13.13
N VAL A 486 9.63 7.51 -14.13
CA VAL A 486 8.24 7.68 -14.58
C VAL A 486 7.47 6.38 -14.40
N CYS A 487 6.22 6.48 -13.95
CA CYS A 487 5.33 5.33 -13.93
C CYS A 487 4.73 5.11 -15.31
N VAL A 488 5.04 3.96 -15.89
CA VAL A 488 4.55 3.59 -17.23
C VAL A 488 3.65 2.38 -17.10
N GLY A 489 2.54 2.36 -17.84
CA GLY A 489 1.68 1.18 -17.95
C GLY A 489 2.54 -0.05 -18.19
N ASN A 490 2.31 -1.11 -17.42
CA ASN A 490 3.03 -2.36 -17.53
C ASN A 490 3.03 -2.73 -19.01
N PRO A 491 4.22 -2.89 -19.64
CA PRO A 491 4.31 -3.29 -21.03
C PRO A 491 3.27 -4.37 -21.31
N THR A 492 2.52 -4.23 -22.41
CA THR A 492 2.01 -5.43 -23.09
C THR A 492 3.22 -6.14 -23.67
N GLY A 493 3.92 -6.87 -22.82
CA GLY A 493 5.22 -7.48 -23.05
C GLY A 493 5.64 -8.11 -21.75
N GLU A 494 5.59 -9.43 -21.68
CA GLU A 494 6.03 -10.17 -20.51
C GLU A 494 7.49 -9.83 -20.22
N LEU A 495 7.83 -9.59 -18.95
CA LEU A 495 9.16 -9.95 -18.47
C LEU A 495 9.30 -11.44 -18.76
N SER A 496 9.95 -11.78 -19.88
CA SER A 496 10.14 -13.16 -20.30
C SER A 496 11.01 -13.86 -19.27
N THR A 497 10.36 -14.58 -18.36
CA THR A 497 11.03 -15.44 -17.39
C THR A 497 11.09 -16.83 -18.00
N VAL A 498 12.27 -17.24 -18.47
CA VAL A 498 12.46 -18.59 -19.01
C VAL A 498 12.70 -19.57 -17.87
N ASN A 499 11.62 -20.11 -17.30
CA ASN A 499 11.69 -21.16 -16.29
C ASN A 499 11.92 -22.53 -16.93
N GLU A 500 13.14 -22.76 -17.42
CA GLU A 500 13.58 -24.08 -17.91
C GLU A 500 14.43 -24.82 -16.88
N ASN A 501 14.26 -26.14 -16.83
CA ASN A 501 15.18 -27.02 -16.10
C ASN A 501 16.44 -27.28 -16.92
N VAL A 502 17.57 -27.46 -16.25
CA VAL A 502 18.82 -27.84 -16.89
C VAL A 502 18.72 -29.27 -17.44
N ILE A 503 18.97 -29.43 -18.73
CA ILE A 503 18.95 -30.71 -19.44
C ILE A 503 20.35 -31.30 -19.43
N PHE A 504 20.48 -32.54 -18.95
CA PHE A 504 21.70 -33.32 -19.04
C PHE A 504 21.50 -34.49 -20.02
N ASN A 505 22.50 -34.72 -20.88
CA ASN A 505 22.54 -35.95 -21.67
C ASN A 505 23.10 -37.09 -20.83
N SER A 506 22.56 -38.30 -20.99
CA SER A 506 23.20 -39.50 -20.44
C SER A 506 24.53 -39.76 -21.18
N CYS A 507 25.66 -39.63 -20.50
CA CYS A 507 26.94 -40.11 -21.04
C CYS A 507 26.95 -41.65 -20.87
N GLU A 508 26.43 -42.41 -21.85
CA GLU A 508 26.67 -43.86 -21.89
C GLU A 508 28.18 -44.10 -22.10
N PRO A 509 28.84 -44.92 -21.26
CA PRO A 509 30.16 -45.44 -21.58
C PRO A 509 30.09 -46.20 -22.92
N PRO A 510 31.14 -46.19 -23.77
CA PRO A 510 31.20 -47.09 -24.91
C PRO A 510 31.01 -48.53 -24.40
N LYS A 511 30.02 -49.25 -24.95
CA LYS A 511 29.65 -50.63 -24.55
C LYS A 511 30.73 -51.70 -24.81
N ASP A 512 31.90 -51.32 -25.30
CA ASP A 512 32.95 -52.24 -25.73
C ASP A 512 34.30 -52.01 -25.04
N ARG A 513 34.32 -51.78 -23.72
CA ARG A 513 35.56 -51.99 -22.95
C ARG A 513 35.31 -52.63 -21.58
N PRO A 514 36.04 -53.71 -21.23
CA PRO A 514 35.98 -54.30 -19.91
C PRO A 514 36.51 -53.31 -18.87
N ASP A 515 35.90 -53.35 -17.70
CA ASP A 515 36.21 -52.55 -16.52
C ASP A 515 37.71 -52.51 -16.19
N ASP A 516 38.26 -51.30 -16.04
CA ASP A 516 39.53 -50.98 -15.36
C ASP A 516 39.27 -49.64 -14.64
N ASP A 517 39.53 -49.41 -13.34
CA ASP A 517 40.29 -50.18 -12.38
C ASP A 517 39.99 -49.66 -10.95
N VAL A 518 39.17 -50.38 -10.18
CA VAL A 518 39.37 -50.54 -8.73
C VAL A 518 38.83 -51.92 -8.35
N CYS A 519 39.72 -52.89 -8.14
CA CYS A 519 39.34 -54.15 -7.51
C CYS A 519 38.93 -53.89 -6.06
N ILE A 520 37.63 -53.86 -5.78
CA ILE A 520 37.10 -53.75 -4.42
C ILE A 520 37.08 -55.16 -3.80
N PRO A 521 37.92 -55.45 -2.78
CA PRO A 521 37.90 -56.74 -2.13
C PRO A 521 36.57 -56.94 -1.39
N PRO A 522 35.98 -58.16 -1.41
CA PRO A 522 34.82 -58.47 -0.59
C PRO A 522 35.18 -58.41 0.91
N PRO A 523 34.19 -58.26 1.82
CA PRO A 523 34.44 -58.11 3.26
C PRO A 523 35.28 -59.23 3.89
N SER A 524 35.22 -60.45 3.33
CA SER A 524 36.11 -61.57 3.66
C SER A 524 36.04 -62.67 2.61
N CYS A 525 37.16 -63.36 2.33
CA CYS A 525 37.17 -64.56 1.48
C CYS A 525 36.74 -65.83 2.26
N PRO A 526 36.20 -66.86 1.57
CA PRO A 526 35.91 -68.16 2.18
C PRO A 526 37.14 -68.80 2.85
N ARG A 527 36.90 -69.62 3.88
CA ARG A 527 37.96 -70.23 4.70
C ARG A 527 38.94 -71.04 3.84
N GLY A 528 40.22 -70.70 3.91
CA GLY A 528 41.28 -71.34 3.11
C GLY A 528 41.61 -70.63 1.78
N GLN A 529 41.01 -69.46 1.52
CA GLN A 529 41.29 -68.62 0.36
C GLN A 529 41.80 -67.23 0.77
N SER A 530 42.52 -66.57 -0.13
CA SER A 530 42.94 -65.17 -0.02
C SER A 530 42.57 -64.38 -1.28
N PHE A 531 42.29 -63.09 -1.14
CA PHE A 531 41.92 -62.24 -2.27
C PHE A 531 43.15 -61.90 -3.10
N ASN A 532 43.14 -62.28 -4.38
CA ASN A 532 44.18 -61.96 -5.34
C ASN A 532 43.83 -60.64 -6.05
N THR A 533 44.61 -59.60 -5.76
CA THR A 533 44.39 -58.23 -6.28
C THR A 533 44.62 -58.11 -7.78
N SER A 534 45.36 -59.04 -8.38
CA SER A 534 45.66 -59.03 -9.82
C SER A 534 44.57 -59.71 -10.65
N THR A 535 43.78 -60.61 -10.04
CA THR A 535 42.67 -61.32 -10.71
C THR A 535 41.29 -60.92 -10.18
N CYS A 536 41.23 -60.07 -9.16
CA CYS A 536 40.01 -59.55 -8.55
C CYS A 536 39.11 -60.64 -7.91
N LYS A 537 39.69 -61.75 -7.42
CA LYS A 537 38.94 -62.94 -6.92
C LYS A 537 39.56 -63.54 -5.66
N CYS A 538 38.75 -64.22 -4.86
CA CYS A 538 39.24 -65.09 -3.78
C CYS A 538 39.74 -66.41 -4.36
N GLU A 539 41.00 -66.75 -4.08
CA GLU A 539 41.66 -67.94 -4.61
C GLU A 539 42.20 -68.83 -3.48
N PRO A 540 42.24 -70.17 -3.66
CA PRO A 540 42.78 -71.09 -2.66
C PRO A 540 44.22 -70.76 -2.28
N ASN A 541 44.52 -70.78 -0.99
CA ASN A 541 45.88 -70.57 -0.50
C ASN A 541 46.77 -71.72 -1.01
N THR A 542 47.78 -71.40 -1.81
CA THR A 542 48.64 -72.39 -2.49
C THR A 542 49.78 -72.94 -1.62
N GLN A 543 49.80 -72.66 -0.31
CA GLN A 543 50.69 -73.34 0.62
C GLN A 543 49.92 -74.37 1.46
N PRO A 544 50.39 -75.63 1.54
CA PRO A 544 49.84 -76.59 2.50
C PRO A 544 50.12 -76.09 3.93
N PRO A 545 49.24 -76.42 4.91
CA PRO A 545 49.52 -76.10 6.30
C PRO A 545 50.84 -76.74 6.73
N PRO A 546 51.58 -76.14 7.69
CA PRO A 546 52.72 -76.83 8.29
C PRO A 546 52.18 -78.12 8.92
N ILE A 547 52.75 -79.26 8.55
CA ILE A 547 52.48 -80.54 9.21
C ILE A 547 52.99 -80.43 10.67
N PRO A 548 52.28 -81.00 11.67
CA PRO A 548 52.57 -80.80 13.09
C PRO A 548 54.00 -81.17 13.52
#